data_AF-A0A840HNB1-F1
#
_entry.id   AF-A0A840HNB1-F1
#
_cell.length_a   1.000
_cell.length_b   1.000
_cell.length_c   1.000
_cell.angle_alpha   90.00
_cell.angle_beta   90.00
_cell.angle_gamma   90.00
#
_symmetry.space_group_name_H-M   'P 1'
#
loop_
_entity.id
_entity.type
_entity.pdbx_description
1 polymer ?
#
loop_
_entity_poly.entity_id
_entity_poly.type
_entity_poly.pdbx_seq_one_letter_code
_entity_poly.pdbx_strand_id
1 'polypeptide(L)'
;MEITTFGLPAFIEDFPLNSPEYADLSHRWTINVNGWIQQATPDPAYYFYNPLYTDIPPGTDAALVEWVAFPGRLDQYYSATPPVSPPNPYNLLQAQVYELADTGYYDTGQKTFENIPATLCPQADWSGTLKTFGPYGLRGWLDEYCEWSTVRDGDGNLVRLDFACENPEY
;
A
#
# COMPACT_ATOMS: atom_id res chain seq x y z
N MET A 1 -5.26 2.40 -27.19
CA MET A 1 -5.58 0.96 -27.06
C MET A 1 -6.71 0.90 -26.06
N GLU A 2 -7.93 0.63 -26.51
CA GLU A 2 -9.06 0.40 -25.61
C GLU A 2 -8.88 -0.95 -24.91
N ILE A 3 -9.05 -0.97 -23.58
CA ILE A 3 -9.17 -2.25 -22.85
C ILE A 3 -10.63 -2.64 -22.80
N THR A 4 -10.93 -3.92 -22.95
CA THR A 4 -12.30 -4.44 -22.90
C THR A 4 -12.67 -5.04 -21.54
N THR A 5 -11.67 -5.24 -20.67
CA THR A 5 -11.83 -5.77 -19.30
C THR A 5 -10.76 -5.18 -18.38
N PHE A 6 -11.08 -5.03 -17.10
CA PHE A 6 -10.09 -4.74 -16.06
C PHE A 6 -9.42 -6.04 -15.59
N GLY A 7 -8.14 -5.96 -15.19
CA GLY A 7 -7.45 -7.05 -14.50
C GLY A 7 -8.16 -7.39 -13.19
N LEU A 8 -8.21 -8.67 -12.84
CA LEU A 8 -8.79 -9.13 -11.57
C LEU A 8 -8.04 -8.54 -10.37
N PRO A 9 -8.68 -8.46 -9.17
CA PRO A 9 -8.04 -7.94 -7.96
C PRO A 9 -6.67 -8.59 -7.73
N ALA A 10 -5.63 -7.76 -7.57
CA ALA A 10 -4.25 -8.19 -7.38
C ALA A 10 -3.74 -9.20 -8.44
N PHE A 11 -4.34 -9.23 -9.63
CA PHE A 11 -4.06 -10.20 -10.70
C PHE A 11 -4.21 -11.68 -10.25
N ILE A 12 -5.06 -11.94 -9.26
CA ILE A 12 -5.37 -13.30 -8.81
C ILE A 12 -6.36 -13.93 -9.79
N GLU A 13 -5.92 -14.98 -10.47
CA GLU A 13 -6.71 -15.72 -11.47
C GLU A 13 -7.17 -17.07 -10.90
N ASP A 14 -8.27 -17.06 -10.14
CA ASP A 14 -8.81 -18.25 -9.47
C ASP A 14 -9.31 -19.34 -10.43
N PHE A 15 -9.54 -19.00 -11.70
CA PHE A 15 -10.00 -19.91 -12.74
C PHE A 15 -9.03 -19.95 -13.92
N PRO A 16 -8.94 -21.08 -14.65
CA PRO A 16 -8.11 -21.16 -15.84
C PRO A 16 -8.46 -20.07 -16.85
N LEU A 17 -7.45 -19.45 -17.43
CA LEU A 17 -7.60 -18.47 -18.50
C LEU A 17 -8.50 -19.02 -19.61
N ASN A 18 -9.44 -18.19 -20.08
CA ASN A 18 -10.45 -18.50 -21.11
C ASN A 18 -11.51 -19.55 -20.71
N SER A 19 -11.57 -19.98 -19.45
CA SER A 19 -12.71 -20.76 -18.97
C SER A 19 -14.00 -19.91 -18.93
N PRO A 20 -15.19 -20.54 -19.04
CA PRO A 20 -16.45 -19.83 -18.84
C PRO A 20 -16.52 -19.09 -17.50
N GLU A 21 -15.98 -19.70 -16.43
CA GLU A 21 -15.92 -19.13 -15.09
C GLU A 21 -15.01 -17.89 -15.02
N TYR A 22 -13.84 -17.95 -15.66
CA TYR A 22 -12.94 -16.80 -15.79
C TYR A 22 -13.61 -15.65 -16.55
N ALA A 23 -14.26 -15.95 -17.68
CA ALA A 23 -14.94 -14.93 -18.49
C ALA A 23 -16.07 -14.25 -17.71
N ASP A 24 -16.86 -15.03 -16.98
CA ASP A 24 -17.97 -14.55 -16.15
C ASP A 24 -17.47 -13.74 -14.94
N LEU A 25 -16.38 -14.17 -14.27
CA LEU A 25 -15.72 -13.41 -13.21
C LEU A 25 -15.15 -12.08 -13.72
N SER A 26 -14.38 -12.10 -14.81
CA SER A 26 -13.78 -10.91 -15.42
C SER A 26 -14.84 -9.91 -15.87
N HIS A 27 -15.94 -10.40 -16.45
CA HIS A 27 -17.06 -9.56 -16.88
C HIS A 27 -17.74 -8.87 -15.68
N ARG A 28 -18.09 -9.62 -14.64
CA ARG A 28 -18.70 -9.06 -13.41
C ARG A 28 -17.78 -8.08 -12.71
N TRP A 29 -16.49 -8.40 -12.61
CA TRP A 29 -15.49 -7.51 -12.05
C TRP A 29 -15.41 -6.21 -12.83
N THR A 30 -15.36 -6.30 -14.16
CA THR A 30 -15.32 -5.13 -15.05
C THR A 30 -16.56 -4.25 -14.88
N ILE A 31 -17.76 -4.84 -14.79
CA ILE A 31 -19.00 -4.09 -14.50
C ILE A 31 -18.90 -3.36 -13.17
N ASN A 32 -18.41 -4.06 -12.13
CA ASN A 32 -18.30 -3.50 -10.80
C ASN A 32 -17.32 -2.31 -10.77
N VAL A 33 -16.08 -2.50 -11.23
CA VAL A 33 -15.05 -1.44 -11.27
C VAL A 33 -15.54 -0.23 -12.08
N ASN A 34 -16.13 -0.48 -13.25
CA ASN A 34 -16.70 0.59 -14.05
C ASN A 34 -17.81 1.35 -13.31
N GLY A 35 -18.72 0.63 -12.64
CA GLY A 35 -19.77 1.24 -11.83
C GLY A 35 -19.21 2.12 -10.71
N TRP A 36 -18.12 1.70 -10.06
CA TRP A 36 -17.43 2.49 -9.04
C TRP A 36 -16.81 3.76 -9.63
N ILE A 37 -16.08 3.64 -10.74
CA ILE A 37 -15.52 4.79 -11.45
C ILE A 37 -16.61 5.82 -11.80
N GLN A 38 -17.71 5.38 -12.41
CA GLN A 38 -18.79 6.30 -12.81
C GLN A 38 -19.46 7.00 -11.63
N GLN A 39 -19.54 6.34 -10.47
CA GLN A 39 -20.07 6.94 -9.24
C GLN A 39 -19.09 7.91 -8.59
N ALA A 40 -17.79 7.60 -8.63
CA ALA A 40 -16.74 8.40 -7.99
C ALA A 40 -16.37 9.63 -8.82
N THR A 41 -16.44 9.53 -10.16
CA THR A 41 -16.07 10.60 -11.09
C THR A 41 -17.24 10.94 -12.04
N PRO A 42 -18.38 11.44 -11.52
CA PRO A 42 -19.56 11.71 -12.34
C PRO A 42 -19.42 12.92 -13.28
N ASP A 43 -18.39 13.75 -13.09
CA ASP A 43 -18.17 15.02 -13.82
C ASP A 43 -16.97 14.92 -14.78
N PRO A 44 -17.09 15.31 -16.06
CA PRO A 44 -15.97 15.35 -16.99
C PRO A 44 -14.81 16.29 -16.61
N ALA A 45 -14.96 17.13 -15.57
CA ALA A 45 -13.90 17.97 -15.03
C ALA A 45 -12.88 17.21 -14.14
N TYR A 46 -13.14 15.96 -13.77
CA TYR A 46 -12.15 15.15 -13.06
C TYR A 46 -10.99 14.81 -14.01
N TYR A 47 -9.74 14.96 -13.56
CA TYR A 47 -8.53 14.56 -14.32
C TYR A 47 -8.37 13.03 -14.42
N PHE A 48 -9.45 12.29 -14.19
CA PHE A 48 -9.53 10.85 -14.26
C PHE A 48 -10.11 10.45 -15.63
N TYR A 49 -9.47 9.51 -16.30
CA TYR A 49 -9.96 8.94 -17.56
C TYR A 49 -10.26 7.45 -17.38
N ASN A 50 -11.44 7.01 -17.83
CA ASN A 50 -11.83 5.62 -17.79
C ASN A 50 -11.33 4.90 -19.07
N PRO A 51 -10.38 3.96 -18.96
CA PRO A 51 -9.76 3.30 -20.11
C PRO A 51 -10.69 2.33 -20.86
N LEU A 52 -11.89 2.04 -20.32
CA LEU A 52 -12.93 1.31 -21.08
C LEU A 52 -13.56 2.13 -22.21
N TYR A 53 -13.48 3.46 -22.13
CA TYR A 53 -14.15 4.39 -23.07
C TYR A 53 -13.23 5.47 -23.62
N THR A 54 -12.03 5.60 -23.07
CA THR A 54 -11.07 6.62 -23.45
C THR A 54 -9.86 5.95 -24.07
N ASP A 55 -9.65 6.21 -25.34
CA ASP A 55 -8.46 5.78 -26.03
C ASP A 55 -7.22 6.42 -25.43
N ILE A 56 -6.28 5.58 -24.98
CA ILE A 56 -4.93 6.03 -24.66
C ILE A 56 -4.23 6.36 -25.99
N PRO A 57 -3.75 7.62 -26.19
CA PRO A 57 -3.12 8.03 -27.43
C PRO A 57 -1.93 7.13 -27.83
N PRO A 58 -1.72 6.86 -29.13
CA PRO A 58 -0.55 6.14 -29.59
C PRO A 58 0.74 6.86 -29.18
N GLY A 59 1.69 6.12 -28.61
CA GLY A 59 2.97 6.69 -28.13
C GLY A 59 2.90 7.34 -26.75
N THR A 60 1.79 7.23 -26.03
CA THR A 60 1.76 7.55 -24.59
C THR A 60 2.58 6.51 -23.84
N ASP A 61 3.61 6.98 -23.12
CA ASP A 61 4.40 6.14 -22.23
C ASP A 61 3.54 5.69 -21.05
N ALA A 62 3.49 4.38 -20.82
CA ALA A 62 2.99 3.84 -19.56
C ALA A 62 4.12 3.92 -18.53
N ALA A 63 4.03 4.86 -17.60
CA ALA A 63 4.87 4.84 -16.42
C ALA A 63 4.34 3.75 -15.48
N LEU A 64 5.19 2.79 -15.12
CA LEU A 64 4.86 1.89 -14.03
C LEU A 64 4.85 2.72 -12.74
N VAL A 65 3.66 2.96 -12.21
CA VAL A 65 3.50 3.49 -10.85
C VAL A 65 3.56 2.28 -9.92
N GLU A 66 4.77 1.94 -9.47
CA GLU A 66 4.93 0.92 -8.44
C GLU A 66 4.51 1.51 -7.10
N TRP A 67 3.39 1.01 -6.57
CA TRP A 67 3.03 1.26 -5.18
C TRP A 67 3.58 0.10 -4.36
N VAL A 68 4.73 0.34 -3.70
CA VAL A 68 5.29 -0.66 -2.79
C VAL A 68 4.43 -0.63 -1.53
N ALA A 69 3.69 -1.71 -1.32
CA ALA A 69 2.85 -1.95 -0.15
C ALA A 69 3.66 -2.22 1.12
N PHE A 70 4.57 -1.31 1.42
CA PHE A 70 5.35 -1.32 2.64
C PHE A 70 5.37 0.08 3.26
N PRO A 71 5.21 0.22 4.59
CA PRO A 71 5.21 1.53 5.22
C PRO A 71 6.59 2.21 5.12
N GLY A 72 6.77 3.13 4.16
CA GLY A 72 8.05 3.80 3.93
C GLY A 72 8.59 4.59 5.14
N ARG A 73 7.73 4.97 6.10
CA ARG A 73 8.17 5.56 7.36
C ARG A 73 8.96 4.57 8.23
N LEU A 74 8.66 3.28 8.17
CA LEU A 74 9.46 2.27 8.88
C LEU A 74 10.87 2.19 8.31
N ASP A 75 10.99 2.20 6.98
CA ASP A 75 12.31 2.24 6.35
C ASP A 75 13.07 3.53 6.69
N GLN A 76 12.39 4.68 6.63
CA GLN A 76 13.01 5.97 6.95
C GLN A 76 13.54 6.04 8.38
N TYR A 77 12.74 5.59 9.36
CA TYR A 77 13.04 5.81 10.76
C TYR A 77 13.71 4.64 11.47
N TYR A 78 13.70 3.42 10.91
CA TYR A 78 14.27 2.24 11.59
C TYR A 78 15.25 1.44 10.74
N SER A 79 15.16 1.42 9.40
CA SER A 79 16.01 0.54 8.57
C SER A 79 17.48 0.97 8.58
N ALA A 80 18.40 0.00 8.46
CA ALA A 80 19.82 0.22 8.21
C ALA A 80 20.10 0.91 6.87
N THR A 81 19.15 0.88 5.93
CA THR A 81 19.26 1.52 4.61
C THR A 81 18.08 2.46 4.37
N PRO A 82 17.99 3.59 5.08
CA PRO A 82 16.89 4.52 4.92
C PRO A 82 16.89 5.15 3.53
N PRO A 83 15.73 5.34 2.90
CA PRO A 83 15.63 5.83 1.52
C PRO A 83 16.05 7.30 1.38
N VAL A 84 15.98 8.10 2.46
CA VAL A 84 16.31 9.53 2.45
C VAL A 84 17.19 9.88 3.65
N SER A 85 18.12 10.82 3.46
CA SER A 85 18.92 11.42 4.54
C SER A 85 18.09 12.33 5.46
N PRO A 86 18.46 12.48 6.74
CA PRO A 86 19.59 11.84 7.42
C PRO A 86 19.29 10.40 7.86
N PRO A 87 20.34 9.56 8.02
CA PRO A 87 20.17 8.20 8.51
C PRO A 87 19.63 8.18 9.95
N ASN A 88 18.84 7.16 10.27
CA ASN A 88 18.41 6.88 11.64
C ASN A 88 19.51 6.17 12.42
N PRO A 89 19.49 6.24 13.77
CA PRO A 89 20.50 5.59 14.61
C PRO A 89 20.20 4.11 14.88
N TYR A 90 19.00 3.61 14.60
CA TYR A 90 18.58 2.26 15.00
C TYR A 90 19.15 1.17 14.12
N ASN A 91 19.31 1.45 12.82
CA ASN A 91 19.99 0.57 11.88
C ASN A 91 19.47 -0.88 11.88
N LEU A 92 18.14 -1.06 11.92
CA LEU A 92 17.53 -2.38 11.92
C LEU A 92 17.73 -3.08 10.56
N LEU A 93 17.99 -4.38 10.60
CA LEU A 93 18.01 -5.21 9.40
C LEU A 93 16.62 -5.28 8.78
N GLN A 94 16.51 -5.40 7.46
CA GLN A 94 15.21 -5.40 6.78
C GLN A 94 14.23 -6.45 7.33
N ALA A 95 14.73 -7.64 7.71
CA ALA A 95 13.90 -8.68 8.34
C ALA A 95 13.26 -8.19 9.65
N GLN A 96 13.99 -7.42 10.47
CA GLN A 96 13.45 -6.84 11.71
C GLN A 96 12.44 -5.73 11.41
N VAL A 97 12.67 -4.94 10.35
CA VAL A 97 11.69 -3.93 9.90
C VAL A 97 10.39 -4.61 9.45
N TYR A 98 10.49 -5.76 8.77
CA TYR A 98 9.33 -6.58 8.39
C TYR A 98 8.60 -7.18 9.60
N GLU A 99 9.33 -7.71 10.58
CA GLU A 99 8.74 -8.18 11.85
C GLU A 99 7.99 -7.04 12.57
N LEU A 100 8.62 -5.87 12.63
CA LEU A 100 8.07 -4.67 13.27
C LEU A 100 6.80 -4.18 12.54
N ALA A 101 6.77 -4.25 11.21
CA ALA A 101 5.59 -3.93 10.41
C ALA A 101 4.43 -4.91 10.65
N ASP A 102 4.73 -6.22 10.69
CA ASP A 102 3.71 -7.27 10.84
C ASP A 102 3.14 -7.33 12.26
N THR A 103 4.00 -7.24 13.28
CA THR A 103 3.62 -7.55 14.66
C THR A 103 3.68 -6.36 15.61
N GLY A 104 4.31 -5.27 15.21
CA GLY A 104 4.67 -4.17 16.12
C GLY A 104 5.89 -4.48 16.99
N TYR A 105 6.52 -5.64 16.79
CA TYR A 105 7.69 -6.09 17.51
C TYR A 105 8.75 -6.71 16.59
N TYR A 106 9.99 -6.78 17.05
CA TYR A 106 11.08 -7.48 16.36
C TYR A 106 11.99 -8.16 17.38
N ASP A 107 12.96 -8.95 16.90
CA ASP A 107 13.80 -9.81 17.74
C ASP A 107 12.92 -10.75 18.58
N THR A 108 12.10 -11.57 17.90
CA THR A 108 11.17 -12.54 18.53
C THR A 108 10.24 -11.94 19.58
N GLY A 109 9.77 -10.71 19.36
CA GLY A 109 8.80 -10.05 20.23
C GLY A 109 9.42 -9.28 21.41
N GLN A 110 10.74 -9.20 21.49
CA GLN A 110 11.43 -8.60 22.65
C GLN A 110 11.54 -7.08 22.56
N LYS A 111 11.45 -6.50 21.35
CA LYS A 111 11.61 -5.06 21.11
C LYS A 111 10.47 -4.51 20.27
N THR A 112 10.20 -3.22 20.40
CA THR A 112 9.12 -2.50 19.70
C THR A 112 9.61 -1.12 19.24
N PHE A 113 8.71 -0.27 18.75
CA PHE A 113 9.00 1.07 18.24
C PHE A 113 9.78 1.93 19.23
N GLU A 114 10.98 2.34 18.81
CA GLU A 114 11.75 3.39 19.50
C GLU A 114 11.23 4.79 19.12
N ASN A 115 11.52 5.79 19.95
CA ASN A 115 11.04 7.16 19.71
C ASN A 115 11.74 7.84 18.51
N ILE A 116 10.99 8.33 17.54
CA ILE A 116 11.51 9.05 16.37
C ILE A 116 11.62 10.56 16.63
N PRO A 117 12.31 11.35 15.78
CA PRO A 117 12.33 12.80 15.90
C PRO A 117 10.94 13.43 15.93
N ALA A 118 10.76 14.47 16.73
CA ALA A 118 9.53 15.26 16.73
C ALA A 118 9.41 16.12 15.46
N THR A 119 10.54 16.71 15.05
CA THR A 119 10.71 17.47 13.81
C THR A 119 11.09 16.51 12.68
N LEU A 120 10.18 16.34 11.71
CA LEU A 120 10.35 15.40 10.59
C LEU A 120 10.76 16.09 9.28
N CYS A 121 10.42 17.38 9.13
CA CYS A 121 10.57 18.14 7.89
C CYS A 121 11.34 19.46 8.13
N PRO A 122 12.12 19.95 7.15
CA PRO A 122 12.37 19.34 5.83
C PRO A 122 13.22 18.07 5.90
N GLN A 123 13.87 17.83 7.03
CA GLN A 123 14.60 16.61 7.36
C GLN A 123 14.37 16.25 8.82
N ALA A 124 14.55 14.97 9.16
CA ALA A 124 14.41 14.48 10.52
C ALA A 124 15.55 14.98 11.43
N ASP A 125 15.23 15.62 12.55
CA ASP A 125 16.23 16.11 13.52
C ASP A 125 16.47 15.09 14.65
N TRP A 126 17.43 14.20 14.42
CA TRP A 126 17.84 13.19 15.39
C TRP A 126 18.60 13.74 16.61
N SER A 127 19.00 15.01 16.59
CA SER A 127 19.60 15.69 17.74
C SER A 127 18.58 16.38 18.65
N GLY A 128 17.35 16.51 18.16
CA GLY A 128 16.26 17.21 18.81
C GLY A 128 15.42 16.34 19.74
N THR A 129 14.21 16.84 20.03
CA THR A 129 13.24 16.11 20.85
C THR A 129 12.75 14.87 20.09
N LEU A 130 12.72 13.74 20.78
CA LEU A 130 12.12 12.51 20.26
C LEU A 130 10.67 12.36 20.75
N LYS A 131 9.84 11.68 19.96
CA LYS A 131 8.45 11.36 20.25
C LYS A 131 8.16 9.90 19.88
N THR A 132 7.10 9.35 20.46
CA THR A 132 6.62 8.01 20.07
C THR A 132 6.29 7.96 18.58
N PHE A 133 6.57 6.82 17.97
CA PHE A 133 6.21 6.58 16.58
C PHE A 133 4.70 6.71 16.39
N GLY A 134 4.33 7.49 15.38
CA GLY A 134 2.97 7.65 14.87
C GLY A 134 3.11 7.94 13.39
N PRO A 135 2.20 7.44 12.56
CA PRO A 135 0.76 7.65 12.69
C PRO A 135 0.05 6.52 13.44
N TYR A 136 -1.09 6.87 14.06
CA TYR A 136 -1.97 5.89 14.68
C TYR A 136 -2.98 5.41 13.64
N GLY A 137 -3.07 4.11 13.39
CA GLY A 137 -4.17 3.49 12.64
C GLY A 137 -4.74 2.29 13.38
N LEU A 138 -5.47 1.40 12.70
CA LEU A 138 -6.15 0.27 13.36
C LEU A 138 -5.22 -0.69 14.10
N ARG A 139 -3.95 -0.79 13.66
CA ARG A 139 -2.91 -1.54 14.39
C ARG A 139 -2.35 -0.76 15.60
N GLY A 140 -2.61 0.53 15.72
CA GLY A 140 -2.10 1.40 16.79
C GLY A 140 -0.80 2.13 16.47
N TRP A 141 -0.09 1.75 15.40
CA TRP A 141 1.23 2.33 15.05
C TRP A 141 1.49 2.49 13.53
N LEU A 142 0.56 2.05 12.67
CA LEU A 142 0.61 2.27 11.22
C LEU A 142 -0.76 2.76 10.76
N ASP A 143 -0.76 3.78 9.92
CA ASP A 143 -1.96 4.37 9.32
C ASP A 143 -2.54 3.45 8.24
N GLU A 144 -3.85 3.57 8.02
CA GLU A 144 -4.57 2.92 6.91
C GLU A 144 -4.01 3.37 5.55
N TYR A 145 -3.41 4.57 5.48
CA TYR A 145 -2.72 5.09 4.29
C TYR A 145 -1.41 4.36 3.91
N CYS A 146 -0.97 3.35 4.68
CA CYS A 146 0.28 2.63 4.45
C CYS A 146 0.01 1.11 4.48
N GLU A 147 -0.58 0.66 3.38
CA GLU A 147 -1.29 -0.60 3.13
C GLU A 147 -0.44 -1.87 3.34
N TRP A 148 -0.67 -2.60 4.43
CA TRP A 148 -1.44 -3.85 4.53
C TRP A 148 -1.56 -4.24 6.01
N SER A 149 -2.69 -4.87 6.39
CA SER A 149 -2.92 -5.33 7.75
C SER A 149 -3.17 -6.84 7.80
N THR A 150 -2.52 -7.55 8.70
CA THR A 150 -2.68 -8.99 8.92
C THR A 150 -3.48 -9.24 10.17
N VAL A 151 -4.45 -10.13 10.06
CA VAL A 151 -5.12 -10.73 11.21
C VAL A 151 -4.64 -12.16 11.35
N ARG A 152 -4.29 -12.53 12.57
CA ARG A 152 -3.90 -13.88 12.94
C ARG A 152 -4.90 -14.49 13.92
N ASP A 153 -5.04 -15.82 13.88
CA ASP A 153 -5.80 -16.56 14.88
C ASP A 153 -5.00 -16.71 16.20
N GLY A 154 -5.58 -17.42 17.18
CA GLY A 154 -4.95 -17.67 18.48
C GLY A 154 -3.69 -18.53 18.42
N ASP A 155 -3.46 -19.24 17.31
CA ASP A 155 -2.28 -20.07 17.05
C ASP A 155 -1.21 -19.31 16.23
N GLY A 156 -1.48 -18.06 15.85
CA GLY A 156 -0.57 -17.21 15.09
C GLY A 156 -0.64 -17.40 13.57
N ASN A 157 -1.57 -18.21 13.04
CA ASN A 157 -1.74 -18.37 11.60
C ASN A 157 -2.37 -17.13 10.99
N LEU A 158 -1.91 -16.74 9.79
CA LEU A 158 -2.51 -15.63 9.05
C LEU A 158 -3.88 -16.07 8.52
N VAL A 159 -4.94 -15.38 8.95
CA VAL A 159 -6.33 -15.68 8.56
C VAL A 159 -6.98 -14.58 7.72
N ARG A 160 -6.41 -13.37 7.71
CA ARG A 160 -6.86 -12.27 6.85
C ARG A 160 -5.70 -11.34 6.52
N LEU A 161 -5.72 -10.82 5.30
CA LEU A 161 -4.88 -9.73 4.84
C LEU A 161 -5.81 -8.62 4.32
N ASP A 162 -5.78 -7.47 4.97
CA ASP A 162 -6.56 -6.28 4.59
C ASP A 162 -5.61 -5.32 3.86
N PHE A 163 -5.97 -4.94 2.65
CA PHE A 163 -5.33 -3.82 1.96
C PHE A 163 -6.29 -2.63 2.08
N ALA A 164 -5.78 -1.53 2.63
CA ALA A 164 -6.38 -0.24 2.33
C ALA A 164 -5.85 0.18 0.96
N CYS A 165 -6.57 1.02 0.25
CA CYS A 165 -6.05 1.73 -0.91
C CYS A 165 -6.95 2.96 -1.01
N GLU A 166 -6.38 4.15 -0.85
CA GLU A 166 -7.16 5.34 -1.13
C GLU A 166 -7.31 5.44 -2.65
N ASN A 167 -8.46 5.95 -3.10
CA ASN A 167 -8.54 6.44 -4.48
C ASN A 167 -7.39 7.44 -4.70
N PRO A 168 -6.75 7.46 -5.88
CA PRO A 168 -5.72 8.46 -6.14
C PRO A 168 -6.34 9.86 -5.99
N GLU A 169 -6.10 10.54 -4.87
CA GLU A 169 -6.31 11.97 -4.74
C GLU A 169 -5.18 12.68 -5.50
N TYR A 170 -5.37 12.80 -6.82
CA TYR A 170 -4.59 13.68 -7.69
C TYR A 170 -5.52 14.61 -8.48
#